data_AF-Q8ZWW6-F1
#
_entry.id   AF-Q8ZWW6-F1
#
_cell.length_a   1.000
_cell.length_b   1.000
_cell.length_c   1.000
_cell.angle_alpha   90.00
_cell.angle_beta   90.00
_cell.angle_gamma   90.00
#
_symmetry.space_group_name_H-M   'P 1'
#
loop_
_entity.id
_entity.type
_entity.pdbx_description
1 polymer ?
#
loop_
_entity_poly.entity_id
_entity_poly.type
_entity_poly.pdbx_seq_one_letter_code
_entity_poly.pdbx_strand_id
1 'polypeptide(L)' 'MFCRYGGFFKLDVGGLMPLVVEVLGIHAHVLRRYGVLPDEEVGSAVAKLKAAAPHLAEFLREAASLQ' A
#
# COMPACT_ATOMS: atom_id res chain seq x y z
N MET A 1 9.50 9.41 -18.72
CA MET A 1 8.38 8.53 -19.14
C MET A 1 7.38 8.55 -17.98
N PHE A 2 6.51 9.56 -17.96
CA PHE A 2 5.55 9.78 -16.87
C PHE A 2 4.23 9.14 -17.30
N CYS A 3 3.92 7.96 -16.75
CA CYS A 3 2.60 7.36 -16.92
C CYS A 3 1.61 8.08 -16.00
N ARG A 4 0.79 8.92 -16.64
CA ARG A 4 -0.46 9.50 -16.16
C ARG A 4 -1.40 8.35 -15.74
N TYR A 5 -1.41 7.93 -14.47
CA TYR A 5 -2.43 6.98 -13.97
C TYR A 5 -3.66 7.77 -13.54
N GLY A 6 -4.53 8.01 -14.52
CA GLY A 6 -5.88 8.46 -14.27
C GLY A 6 -6.71 7.35 -13.64
N GLY A 7 -7.55 7.73 -12.68
CA GLY A 7 -8.81 7.07 -12.34
C GLY A 7 -8.74 5.61 -11.93
N PHE A 8 -8.61 5.35 -10.63
CA PHE A 8 -9.18 4.14 -10.05
C PHE A 8 -9.99 4.53 -8.80
N PHE A 9 -11.04 5.33 -9.02
CA PHE A 9 -12.12 5.50 -8.04
C PHE A 9 -12.86 4.17 -7.95
N LYS A 10 -12.45 3.30 -7.04
CA LYS A 10 -13.27 2.16 -6.64
C LYS A 10 -14.14 2.64 -5.49
N LEU A 11 -15.39 3.02 -5.81
CA LEU A 11 -16.42 3.19 -4.80
C LEU A 11 -16.53 1.87 -4.03
N ASP A 12 -16.33 1.89 -2.71
CA ASP A 12 -17.10 1.01 -1.84
C ASP A 12 -17.37 1.69 -0.49
N VAL A 13 -18.66 1.81 -0.23
CA VAL A 13 -19.26 2.22 1.03
C VAL A 13 -19.11 1.04 2.00
N GLY A 14 -18.37 1.21 3.10
CA GLY A 14 -18.47 0.30 4.25
C GLY A 14 -17.15 -0.17 4.86
N GLY A 15 -16.43 0.72 5.55
CA GLY A 15 -15.52 0.35 6.66
C GLY A 15 -14.45 -0.73 6.39
N LEU A 16 -13.67 -0.59 5.31
CA LEU A 16 -12.61 -1.55 4.94
C LEU A 16 -11.22 -0.92 5.03
N MET A 17 -10.25 -1.69 5.53
CA MET A 17 -8.88 -1.23 5.73
C MET A 17 -8.23 -0.86 4.39
N PRO A 18 -7.42 0.23 4.35
CA PRO A 18 -6.83 0.71 3.10
C PRO A 18 -5.94 -0.35 2.44
N LEU A 19 -6.00 -0.45 1.12
CA LEU A 19 -5.09 -1.29 0.34
C LEU A 19 -3.75 -0.57 0.11
N VAL A 20 -2.66 -1.33 -0.03
CA VAL A 20 -1.33 -0.75 -0.27
C VAL A 20 -1.29 0.10 -1.54
N VAL A 21 -2.02 -0.28 -2.59
CA VAL A 21 -2.15 0.50 -3.82
C VAL A 21 -2.90 1.82 -3.61
N GLU A 22 -3.78 1.92 -2.64
CA GLU A 22 -4.48 3.17 -2.33
C GLU A 22 -3.54 4.14 -1.61
N VAL A 23 -2.66 3.63 -0.74
CA VAL A 23 -1.68 4.44 0.00
C VAL A 23 -0.52 4.89 -0.89
N LEU A 24 0.12 3.96 -1.60
CA LEU A 24 1.36 4.21 -2.36
C LEU A 24 1.13 4.42 -3.86
N GLY A 25 -0.08 4.15 -4.37
CA GLY A 25 -0.36 4.17 -5.80
C GLY A 25 0.56 3.24 -6.56
N ILE A 26 1.19 3.77 -7.61
CA ILE A 26 2.11 3.01 -8.48
C ILE A 26 3.37 2.50 -7.75
N HIS A 27 3.73 3.13 -6.62
CA HIS A 27 4.87 2.71 -5.80
C HIS A 27 4.57 1.43 -5.00
N ALA A 28 3.33 0.96 -4.96
CA ALA A 28 3.03 -0.34 -4.35
C ALA A 28 3.73 -1.50 -5.07
N HIS A 29 4.01 -1.36 -6.38
CA HIS A 29 4.70 -2.40 -7.15
C HIS A 29 6.15 -2.62 -6.74
N VAL A 30 6.85 -1.62 -6.19
CA VAL A 30 8.22 -1.83 -5.68
C VAL A 30 8.24 -2.65 -4.39
N LEU A 31 7.11 -2.79 -3.70
CA LEU A 31 6.99 -3.62 -2.50
C LEU A 31 6.84 -5.12 -2.79
N ARG A 32 6.56 -5.52 -4.05
CA ARG A 32 6.54 -6.95 -4.46
C ARG A 32 7.84 -7.68 -4.15
N ARG A 33 8.99 -6.99 -4.20
CA ARG A 33 10.29 -7.58 -3.87
C ARG A 33 10.42 -7.98 -2.39
N TYR A 34 9.55 -7.45 -1.54
CA TYR A 34 9.45 -7.78 -0.11
C TYR A 34 8.29 -8.74 0.18
N GLY A 35 7.66 -9.32 -0.84
CA GLY A 35 6.53 -10.24 -0.69
C GLY A 35 5.17 -9.57 -0.41
N VAL A 36 5.09 -8.25 -0.61
CA VAL A 36 3.85 -7.47 -0.44
C VAL A 36 3.17 -7.27 -1.78
N LEU A 37 1.87 -7.55 -1.85
CA LEU A 37 1.07 -7.33 -3.04
C LEU A 37 0.39 -5.95 -2.98
N PRO A 38 0.23 -5.25 -4.13
CA PRO A 38 -0.42 -3.94 -4.17
C PRO A 38 -1.91 -4.00 -3.82
N ASP A 39 -2.57 -5.12 -4.10
CA ASP A 39 -3.98 -5.39 -3.79
C ASP A 39 -4.17 -5.92 -2.35
N GLU A 40 -3.11 -5.94 -1.54
CA GLU A 40 -3.17 -6.44 -0.17
C GLU A 40 -3.49 -5.32 0.81
N GLU A 41 -4.12 -5.66 1.93
CA GLU A 41 -4.43 -4.72 3.01
C GLU A 41 -3.14 -4.23 3.68
N VAL A 42 -3.12 -2.94 4.04
CA VAL A 42 -1.97 -2.29 4.71
C VAL A 42 -1.53 -3.05 5.96
N GLY A 43 -2.46 -3.55 6.78
CA GLY A 43 -2.12 -4.29 8.00
C GLY A 43 -1.33 -5.57 7.73
N SER A 44 -1.73 -6.33 6.71
CA SER A 44 -1.05 -7.56 6.31
C SER A 44 0.30 -7.27 5.65
N ALA A 45 0.35 -6.23 4.83
CA ALA A 45 1.58 -5.73 4.23
C ALA A 45 2.60 -5.29 5.29
N VAL A 46 2.18 -4.53 6.30
CA VAL A 46 3.01 -4.09 7.44
C VAL A 46 3.58 -5.29 8.20
N ALA A 47 2.79 -6.33 8.43
CA ALA A 47 3.26 -7.55 9.10
C ALA A 47 4.36 -8.25 8.30
N LYS A 48 4.20 -8.39 6.97
CA LYS A 48 5.22 -8.96 6.08
C LYS A 48 6.48 -8.10 6.00
N LEU A 49 6.29 -6.79 5.87
CA LEU A 49 7.36 -5.80 5.83
C LEU A 49 8.14 -5.75 7.14
N LYS A 50 7.51 -5.95 8.30
CA LYS A 50 8.20 -5.94 9.59
C LYS A 50 9.29 -7.02 9.69
N ALA A 51 9.09 -8.15 9.02
CA ALA A 51 10.07 -9.24 8.97
C ALA A 51 11.24 -8.97 8.01
N ALA A 52 10.99 -8.30 6.88
CA ALA A 52 11.99 -8.08 5.83
C ALA A 52 12.67 -6.70 5.90
N ALA A 53 11.91 -5.66 6.24
CA ALA A 53 12.32 -4.26 6.22
C ALA A 53 11.44 -3.43 7.20
N PRO A 54 11.80 -3.38 8.50
CA PRO A 54 11.00 -2.70 9.51
C PRO A 54 10.82 -1.19 9.24
N HIS A 55 11.79 -0.54 8.60
CA HIS A 55 11.69 0.88 8.23
C HIS A 55 10.58 1.15 7.20
N LEU A 56 10.39 0.23 6.24
CA LEU A 56 9.30 0.37 5.26
C LEU A 56 7.94 0.06 5.90
N ALA A 57 7.89 -0.82 6.91
CA ALA A 57 6.67 -1.08 7.66
C ALA A 57 6.16 0.17 8.39
N GLU A 58 7.07 0.89 9.06
CA GLU A 58 6.73 2.16 9.73
C GLU A 58 6.34 3.24 8.71
N PHE A 59 7.08 3.38 7.60
CA PHE A 59 6.70 4.30 6.54
C PHE A 59 5.28 4.03 5.99
N LEU A 60 4.94 2.76 5.75
CA LEU A 60 3.63 2.39 5.21
C LEU A 60 2.51 2.65 6.21
N ARG A 61 2.80 2.47 7.50
CA ARG A 61 1.89 2.82 8.60
C ARG A 61 1.67 4.33 8.71
N GLU A 62 2.72 5.13 8.61
CA GLU A 62 2.61 6.59 8.61
C GLU A 62 1.88 7.10 7.36
N ALA A 63 2.20 6.55 6.19
CA ALA A 63 1.54 6.91 4.94
C ALA A 63 0.04 6.58 4.96
N ALA A 64 -0.34 5.43 5.55
CA ALA A 64 -1.75 5.08 5.73
C ALA A 64 -2.47 5.95 6.76
N SER A 65 -1.74 6.56 7.71
CA SER A 65 -2.30 7.51 8.68
C SER A 65 -2.48 8.93 8.10
N LEU A 66 -1.88 9.22 6.94
CA LEU A 66 -1.92 10.51 6.26
C LEU A 66 -3.02 10.59 5.18
N GLN A 67 -3.77 9.51 4.96
CA GLN A 67 -4.90 9.44 4.03
C GLN A 67 -6.23 9.80 4.68
#